data_AF-A0A2A6E419-F1
#
_entry.id   AF-A0A2A6E419-F1
#
_cell.length_a   1.000
_cell.length_b   1.000
_cell.length_c   1.000
_cell.angle_alpha   90.00
_cell.angle_beta   90.00
_cell.angle_gamma   90.00
#
_symmetry.space_group_name_H-M   'P 1'
#
loop_
_entity.id
_entity.type
_entity.pdbx_description
1 polymer ?
#
loop_
_entity_poly.entity_id
_entity_poly.type
_entity_poly.pdbx_seq_one_letter_code
_entity_poly.pdbx_strand_id
1 'polypeptide(L)'
;MNNYMKMIFFALFCLSINLSAQENDWYERDISAYTEFLKTRFGIEVKAPDGFTDLNQYYVMWTAKKIKKYCAAGNIYGPMFMSPEEDCIIMYSARPMYSSKEDIERTKICVLMERAGNRDTTTSEPKIGNNSTFPRSQITGELRGALGLYLGFFYPFNDDTTRINFDDYVTIIAGKHARDMFNADSVYLYDLPHADSVYFFDESLEKMRKGKYPYCSGMFTYKRDRATMDVKF
;
A
#
# COMPACT_ATOMS: atom_id res chain seq x y z
N MET A 1 1.14 22.02 37.34
CA MET A 1 0.05 21.14 36.87
C MET A 1 0.16 19.81 37.60
N ASN A 2 -0.84 19.45 38.42
CA ASN A 2 -0.80 18.26 39.27
C ASN A 2 -0.82 16.96 38.43
N ASN A 3 -0.24 15.85 38.89
CA ASN A 3 -0.08 14.62 38.07
C ASN A 3 -1.41 14.09 37.51
N TYR A 4 -2.51 14.30 38.24
CA TYR A 4 -3.87 13.98 37.78
C TYR A 4 -4.29 14.76 36.52
N MET A 5 -3.99 16.06 36.45
CA MET A 5 -4.29 16.89 35.28
C MET A 5 -3.49 16.47 34.04
N LYS A 6 -2.25 15.97 34.23
CA LYS A 6 -1.44 15.41 33.14
C LYS A 6 -2.03 14.12 32.60
N MET A 7 -2.50 13.21 33.47
CA MET A 7 -3.16 11.97 33.07
C MET A 7 -4.47 12.21 32.31
N ILE A 8 -5.30 13.15 32.78
CA ILE A 8 -6.56 13.50 32.12
C ILE A 8 -6.29 14.09 30.73
N PHE A 9 -5.30 14.99 30.60
CA PHE A 9 -4.92 15.56 29.32
C PHE A 9 -4.40 14.49 28.33
N PHE A 10 -3.59 13.55 28.81
CA PHE A 10 -3.08 12.45 27.99
C PHE A 10 -4.20 11.49 27.57
N ALA A 11 -5.13 11.16 28.48
CA ALA A 11 -6.28 10.34 28.16
C ALA A 11 -7.22 11.00 27.13
N LEU A 12 -7.47 12.31 27.28
CA LEU A 12 -8.28 13.08 26.33
C LEU A 12 -7.60 13.20 24.97
N PHE A 13 -6.28 13.36 24.93
CA PHE A 13 -5.50 13.34 23.69
C PHE A 13 -5.53 11.97 23.00
N CYS A 14 -5.44 10.87 23.76
CA CYS A 14 -5.60 9.52 23.20
C CYS A 14 -7.04 9.27 22.70
N LEU A 15 -8.05 9.80 23.38
CA LEU A 15 -9.46 9.67 22.97
C LEU A 15 -9.75 10.45 21.69
N SER A 16 -9.20 11.65 21.50
CA SER A 16 -9.41 12.44 20.28
C SER A 16 -8.75 11.82 19.03
N ILE A 17 -7.62 11.14 19.20
CA ILE A 17 -6.97 10.35 18.13
C ILE A 17 -7.87 9.17 17.73
N ASN A 18 -8.55 8.53 18.69
CA ASN A 18 -9.48 7.44 18.40
C ASN A 18 -10.76 7.92 17.70
N LEU A 19 -11.30 9.08 18.05
CA LEU A 19 -12.47 9.67 17.35
C LEU A 19 -12.15 10.04 15.90
N SER A 20 -10.94 10.55 15.64
CA SER A 20 -10.48 10.86 14.28
C SER A 20 -10.26 9.59 13.44
N ALA A 21 -10.05 8.43 14.08
CA ALA A 21 -9.96 7.13 13.44
C ALA A 21 -11.33 6.44 13.27
N GLN A 22 -12.42 7.04 13.75
CA GLN A 22 -13.81 6.55 13.62
C GLN A 22 -14.63 7.30 12.56
N GLU A 23 -14.12 8.40 12.00
CA GLU A 23 -14.64 8.86 10.71
C GLU A 23 -14.20 7.85 9.66
N ASN A 24 -15.12 7.04 9.14
CA ASN A 24 -14.85 6.26 7.93
C ASN A 24 -14.24 7.23 6.92
N ASP A 25 -13.06 6.89 6.44
CA ASP A 25 -12.43 7.63 5.36
C ASP A 25 -13.46 7.65 4.21
N TRP A 26 -13.89 8.85 3.81
CA TRP A 26 -15.06 9.12 2.99
C TRP A 26 -15.08 8.38 1.63
N TYR A 27 -13.92 7.90 1.20
CA TYR A 27 -13.70 7.11 -0.02
C TYR A 27 -13.94 5.59 0.14
N GLU A 28 -14.24 5.09 1.34
CA GLU A 28 -14.45 3.66 1.65
C GLU A 28 -15.83 3.10 1.27
N ARG A 29 -16.66 3.86 0.55
CA ARG A 29 -18.11 3.58 0.41
C ARG A 29 -18.53 3.13 -0.98
N ASP A 30 -18.10 3.83 -2.02
CA ASP A 30 -18.46 3.56 -3.41
C ASP A 30 -17.48 4.20 -4.42
N ILE A 31 -17.62 3.85 -5.70
CA ILE A 31 -16.73 4.31 -6.78
C ILE A 31 -16.82 5.81 -7.03
N SER A 32 -17.97 6.43 -6.79
CA SER A 32 -18.14 7.87 -6.98
C SER A 32 -17.35 8.63 -5.92
N ALA A 33 -17.47 8.21 -4.66
CA ALA A 33 -16.70 8.78 -3.56
C ALA A 33 -15.19 8.58 -3.74
N TYR A 34 -14.77 7.38 -4.17
CA TYR A 34 -13.36 7.08 -4.47
C TYR A 34 -12.79 7.96 -5.59
N THR A 35 -13.52 8.09 -6.70
CA THR A 35 -13.07 8.90 -7.84
C THR A 35 -13.02 10.39 -7.51
N GLU A 36 -14.01 10.90 -6.75
CA GLU A 36 -14.00 12.28 -6.26
C GLU A 36 -12.83 12.55 -5.32
N PHE A 37 -12.53 11.61 -4.40
CA PHE A 37 -11.38 11.68 -3.51
C PHE A 37 -10.08 11.84 -4.28
N LEU A 38 -9.81 10.93 -5.21
CA LEU A 38 -8.58 10.93 -6.00
C LEU A 38 -8.44 12.19 -6.86
N LYS A 39 -9.54 12.63 -7.47
CA LYS A 39 -9.55 13.85 -8.28
C LYS A 39 -9.24 15.08 -7.43
N THR A 40 -9.91 15.21 -6.29
CA THR A 40 -9.80 16.40 -5.43
C THR A 40 -8.46 16.47 -4.72
N ARG A 41 -7.95 15.34 -4.19
CA ARG A 41 -6.72 15.31 -3.39
C ARG A 41 -5.45 15.19 -4.22
N PHE A 42 -5.50 14.46 -5.34
CA PHE A 42 -4.31 14.10 -6.10
C PHE A 42 -4.36 14.54 -7.56
N GLY A 43 -5.50 15.07 -8.03
CA GLY A 43 -5.69 15.41 -9.44
C GLY A 43 -5.59 14.16 -10.33
N ILE A 44 -6.07 13.02 -9.83
CA ILE A 44 -6.06 11.74 -10.53
C ILE A 44 -7.49 11.41 -10.93
N GLU A 45 -7.70 11.14 -12.22
CA GLU A 45 -8.98 10.65 -12.72
C GLU A 45 -8.92 9.13 -12.83
N VAL A 46 -9.85 8.45 -12.16
CA VAL A 46 -10.03 7.00 -12.25
C VAL A 46 -11.38 6.71 -12.87
N LYS A 47 -11.44 5.66 -13.67
CA LYS A 47 -12.67 5.15 -14.29
C LYS A 47 -12.72 3.64 -14.09
N ALA A 48 -13.93 3.11 -13.93
CA ALA A 48 -14.14 1.68 -14.04
C ALA A 48 -13.67 1.21 -15.43
N PRO A 49 -12.98 0.06 -15.55
CA PRO A 49 -12.69 -0.54 -16.84
C PRO A 49 -13.99 -0.88 -17.59
N ASP A 50 -14.03 -0.60 -18.89
CA ASP A 50 -15.23 -0.83 -19.69
C ASP A 50 -15.63 -2.31 -19.71
N GLY A 51 -16.90 -2.59 -19.42
CA GLY A 51 -17.46 -3.95 -19.40
C GLY A 51 -17.17 -4.76 -18.14
N PHE A 52 -16.33 -4.27 -17.23
CA PHE A 52 -16.04 -4.96 -15.98
C PHE A 52 -17.17 -4.79 -14.97
N THR A 53 -17.37 -5.82 -14.14
CA THR A 53 -18.34 -5.81 -13.05
C THR A 53 -17.71 -5.29 -11.77
N ASP A 54 -18.28 -4.24 -11.16
CA ASP A 54 -17.88 -3.75 -9.84
C ASP A 54 -18.24 -4.79 -8.76
N LEU A 55 -17.25 -5.20 -7.96
CA LEU A 55 -17.43 -6.15 -6.87
C LEU A 55 -17.93 -5.49 -5.57
N ASN A 56 -18.06 -4.16 -5.54
CA ASN A 56 -18.46 -3.37 -4.39
C ASN A 56 -17.51 -3.52 -3.19
N GLN A 57 -16.20 -3.51 -3.46
CA GLN A 57 -15.12 -3.73 -2.48
C GLN A 57 -14.13 -2.56 -2.52
N TYR A 58 -14.05 -1.79 -1.44
CA TYR A 58 -13.40 -0.45 -1.45
C TYR A 58 -12.24 -0.28 -0.47
N TYR A 59 -12.16 -1.12 0.55
CA TYR A 59 -11.11 -1.00 1.58
C TYR A 59 -10.75 -2.37 2.14
N VAL A 60 -10.07 -3.16 1.32
CA VAL A 60 -9.70 -4.54 1.64
C VAL A 60 -8.20 -4.64 1.80
N MET A 61 -7.76 -5.10 2.97
CA MET A 61 -6.36 -5.43 3.18
C MET A 61 -5.99 -6.70 2.40
N TRP A 62 -4.95 -6.58 1.58
CA TRP A 62 -4.34 -7.66 0.81
C TRP A 62 -2.86 -7.77 1.19
N THR A 63 -2.36 -9.00 1.23
CA THR A 63 -0.96 -9.27 1.58
C THR A 63 -0.33 -10.27 0.63
N ALA A 64 0.94 -10.06 0.30
CA ALA A 64 1.71 -10.89 -0.62
C ALA A 64 1.89 -12.33 -0.11
N LYS A 65 1.76 -12.55 1.21
CA LYS A 65 1.83 -13.88 1.81
C LYS A 65 1.19 -13.94 3.19
N LYS A 66 0.40 -14.97 3.45
CA LYS A 66 -0.02 -15.33 4.82
C LYS A 66 0.91 -16.38 5.42
N ILE A 67 1.43 -16.10 6.62
CA ILE A 67 2.40 -16.96 7.31
C ILE A 67 1.90 -17.23 8.73
N LYS A 68 1.24 -18.37 8.92
CA LYS A 68 0.64 -18.76 10.22
C LYS A 68 -0.21 -17.63 10.81
N LYS A 69 0.27 -16.97 11.88
CA LYS A 69 -0.40 -15.86 12.61
C LYS A 69 0.00 -14.46 12.10
N TYR A 70 0.78 -14.38 11.04
CA TYR A 70 1.38 -13.14 10.52
C TYR A 70 1.11 -13.00 9.02
N CYS A 71 1.28 -11.77 8.52
CA CYS A 71 1.21 -11.49 7.09
C CYS A 71 2.46 -10.73 6.66
N ALA A 72 2.94 -11.03 5.45
CA ALA A 72 4.05 -10.32 4.83
C ALA A 72 3.60 -8.94 4.33
N ALA A 73 4.46 -8.28 3.55
CA ALA A 73 4.15 -6.99 2.94
C ALA A 73 2.82 -7.02 2.16
N GLY A 74 2.08 -5.92 2.23
CA GLY A 74 0.76 -5.78 1.64
C GLY A 74 0.34 -4.32 1.55
N ASN A 75 -0.88 -4.09 1.09
CA ASN A 75 -1.49 -2.77 1.02
C ASN A 75 -3.02 -2.91 1.09
N ILE A 76 -3.72 -1.78 1.07
CA ILE A 76 -5.17 -1.71 1.07
C ILE A 76 -5.64 -1.39 -0.35
N TYR A 77 -6.60 -2.17 -0.83
CA TYR A 77 -7.11 -2.09 -2.19
C TYR A 77 -8.63 -1.91 -2.23
N GLY A 78 -9.08 -1.33 -3.32
CA GLY A 78 -10.46 -0.96 -3.63
C GLY A 78 -10.49 0.36 -4.40
N PRO A 79 -11.38 0.54 -5.39
CA PRO A 79 -12.39 -0.39 -5.91
C PRO A 79 -11.79 -1.63 -6.58
N MET A 80 -12.60 -2.70 -6.64
CA MET A 80 -12.26 -3.96 -7.31
C MET A 80 -13.27 -4.29 -8.40
N PHE A 81 -12.78 -4.81 -9.52
CA PHE A 81 -13.57 -5.10 -10.69
C PHE A 81 -13.26 -6.49 -11.24
N MET A 82 -14.28 -7.23 -11.67
CA MET A 82 -14.14 -8.53 -12.31
C MET A 82 -14.26 -8.40 -13.82
N SER A 83 -13.37 -9.07 -14.57
CA SER A 83 -13.41 -9.09 -16.03
C SER A 83 -14.73 -9.69 -16.56
N PRO A 84 -15.13 -9.36 -17.80
CA PRO A 84 -16.33 -9.94 -18.42
C PRO A 84 -16.31 -11.48 -18.47
N GLU A 85 -15.13 -12.05 -18.72
CA GLU A 85 -14.88 -13.50 -18.75
C GLU A 85 -14.72 -14.10 -17.35
N GLU A 86 -14.72 -13.25 -16.32
CA GLU A 86 -14.51 -13.59 -14.91
C GLU A 86 -13.19 -14.34 -14.65
N ASP A 87 -12.18 -14.15 -15.47
CA ASP A 87 -10.86 -14.79 -15.38
C ASP A 87 -9.82 -13.91 -14.67
N CYS A 88 -10.16 -12.64 -14.40
CA CYS A 88 -9.30 -11.67 -13.75
C CYS A 88 -10.10 -10.76 -12.80
N ILE A 89 -9.47 -10.37 -11.69
CA ILE A 89 -9.94 -9.28 -10.82
C ILE A 89 -8.90 -8.17 -10.84
N ILE A 90 -9.32 -6.98 -11.22
CA ILE A 90 -8.50 -5.77 -11.13
C ILE A 90 -8.78 -5.08 -9.81
N MET A 91 -7.72 -4.75 -9.07
CA MET A 91 -7.79 -4.08 -7.78
C MET A 91 -7.00 -2.78 -7.84
N TYR A 92 -7.67 -1.64 -7.65
CA TYR A 92 -6.99 -0.36 -7.51
C TYR A 92 -6.50 -0.16 -6.07
N SER A 93 -5.39 0.55 -5.87
CA SER A 93 -4.97 0.97 -4.54
C SER A 93 -6.07 1.83 -3.89
N ALA A 94 -6.46 1.53 -2.65
CA ALA A 94 -7.47 2.31 -1.92
C ALA A 94 -7.02 3.76 -1.70
N ARG A 95 -5.71 3.98 -1.60
CA ARG A 95 -5.09 5.29 -1.59
C ARG A 95 -3.79 5.28 -2.39
N PRO A 96 -3.49 6.34 -3.16
CA PRO A 96 -2.22 6.45 -3.85
C PRO A 96 -1.07 6.56 -2.85
N MET A 97 0.11 6.09 -3.23
CA MET A 97 1.31 6.28 -2.42
C MET A 97 1.87 7.68 -2.64
N TYR A 98 1.75 8.51 -1.60
CA TYR A 98 2.31 9.85 -1.57
C TYR A 98 2.53 10.30 -0.13
N SER A 99 3.71 10.82 0.17
CA SER A 99 3.97 11.51 1.43
C SER A 99 4.12 13.00 1.15
N SER A 100 3.24 13.79 1.75
CA SER A 100 3.40 15.25 1.75
C SER A 100 4.60 15.65 2.62
N LYS A 101 5.05 16.91 2.50
CA LYS A 101 6.09 17.43 3.40
C LYS A 101 5.64 17.35 4.86
N GLU A 102 4.37 17.61 5.13
CA GLU A 102 3.80 17.52 6.47
C GLU A 102 3.82 16.07 7.00
N ASP A 103 3.46 15.08 6.17
CA ASP A 103 3.51 13.66 6.55
C ASP A 103 4.93 13.19 6.86
N ILE A 104 5.91 13.65 6.07
CA ILE A 104 7.32 13.36 6.28
C ILE A 104 7.78 13.94 7.63
N GLU A 105 7.45 15.19 7.93
CA GLU A 105 7.81 15.81 9.22
C GLU A 105 7.11 15.14 10.40
N ARG A 106 5.82 14.80 10.27
CA ARG A 106 5.09 14.01 11.29
C ARG A 106 5.75 12.66 11.52
N THR A 107 6.13 11.96 10.45
CA THR A 107 6.80 10.66 10.54
C THR A 107 8.16 10.77 11.23
N LYS A 108 8.95 11.81 10.92
CA LYS A 108 10.21 12.09 11.64
C LYS A 108 9.98 12.25 13.14
N ILE A 109 8.95 13.00 13.53
CA ILE A 109 8.60 13.19 14.95
C ILE A 109 8.25 11.85 15.60
N CYS A 110 7.42 11.03 14.95
CA CYS A 110 7.06 9.70 15.45
C CYS A 110 8.28 8.81 15.66
N VAL A 111 9.21 8.77 14.69
CA VAL A 111 10.46 7.99 14.81
C VAL A 111 11.32 8.49 15.96
N LEU A 112 11.42 9.81 16.15
CA LEU A 112 12.17 10.38 17.28
C LEU A 112 11.53 10.03 18.63
N MET A 113 10.20 10.05 18.72
CA MET A 113 9.48 9.64 19.94
C MET A 113 9.71 8.15 20.24
N GLU A 114 9.68 7.29 19.22
CA GLU A 114 9.95 5.86 19.37
C GLU A 114 11.39 5.60 19.82
N ARG A 115 12.38 6.29 19.23
CA ARG A 115 13.78 6.24 19.67
C ARG A 115 13.93 6.62 21.14
N ALA A 116 13.29 7.71 21.56
CA ALA A 116 13.32 8.15 22.95
C ALA A 116 12.70 7.09 23.89
N GLY A 117 11.57 6.50 23.49
CA GLY A 117 10.93 5.41 24.25
C GLY A 117 11.81 4.17 24.38
N ASN A 118 12.54 3.83 23.32
CA ASN A 118 13.43 2.68 23.25
C ASN A 118 14.85 2.94 23.79
N ARG A 119 15.13 4.16 24.30
CA ARG A 119 16.46 4.59 24.74
C ARG A 119 17.54 4.43 23.66
N ASP A 120 17.14 4.59 22.41
CA ASP A 120 18.07 4.60 21.27
C ASP A 120 18.95 5.85 21.35
N THR A 121 20.27 5.67 21.23
CA THR A 121 21.28 6.73 21.32
C THR A 121 21.65 7.33 19.96
N THR A 122 20.98 6.91 18.88
CA THR A 122 21.20 7.38 17.52
C THR A 122 20.91 8.88 17.39
N THR A 123 21.93 9.66 17.00
CA THR A 123 21.87 11.12 16.85
C THR A 123 21.60 11.58 15.42
N SER A 124 21.71 10.70 14.43
CA SER A 124 21.44 11.04 13.03
C SER A 124 19.95 11.29 12.78
N GLU A 125 19.61 12.26 11.95
CA GLU A 125 18.23 12.51 11.54
C GLU A 125 17.57 11.25 10.95
N PRO A 126 16.26 11.00 11.23
CA PRO A 126 15.52 9.95 10.59
C PRO A 126 15.49 10.15 9.07
N LYS A 127 16.04 9.17 8.33
CA LYS A 127 15.93 9.12 6.88
C LYS A 127 14.55 8.58 6.51
N ILE A 128 13.63 9.47 6.16
CA ILE A 128 12.34 9.09 5.60
C ILE A 128 12.49 8.94 4.09
N GLY A 129 11.94 7.85 3.53
CA GLY A 129 11.93 7.62 2.09
C GLY A 129 11.27 8.77 1.33
N ASN A 130 11.66 8.96 0.07
CA ASN A 130 11.06 9.99 -0.77
C ASN A 130 10.01 9.37 -1.71
N ASN A 131 9.13 10.22 -2.25
CA ASN A 131 8.06 9.78 -3.14
C ASN A 131 8.56 9.06 -4.41
N SER A 132 9.80 9.33 -4.84
CA SER A 132 10.38 8.70 -6.04
C SER A 132 10.81 7.24 -5.82
N THR A 133 11.05 6.84 -4.58
CA THR A 133 11.46 5.46 -4.25
C THR A 133 10.28 4.53 -3.96
N PHE A 134 9.07 5.05 -3.80
CA PHE A 134 7.92 4.26 -3.36
C PHE A 134 7.61 3.03 -4.23
N PRO A 135 7.54 3.12 -5.58
CA PRO A 135 7.29 1.94 -6.40
C PRO A 135 8.30 0.82 -6.10
N ARG A 136 9.60 1.15 -6.11
CA ARG A 136 10.67 0.19 -5.87
C ARG A 136 10.61 -0.40 -4.47
N SER A 137 10.37 0.42 -3.45
CA SER A 137 10.28 -0.04 -2.06
C SER A 137 9.10 -0.99 -1.84
N GLN A 138 7.92 -0.64 -2.36
CA GLN A 138 6.71 -1.45 -2.21
C GLN A 138 6.85 -2.78 -2.97
N ILE A 139 7.25 -2.74 -4.24
CA ILE A 139 7.47 -3.95 -5.05
C ILE A 139 8.51 -4.86 -4.40
N THR A 140 9.63 -4.30 -3.92
CA THR A 140 10.67 -5.07 -3.21
C THR A 140 10.12 -5.74 -1.95
N GLY A 141 9.31 -5.03 -1.16
CA GLY A 141 8.67 -5.57 0.03
C GLY A 141 7.74 -6.74 -0.31
N GLU A 142 6.92 -6.59 -1.35
CA GLU A 142 6.01 -7.64 -1.82
C GLU A 142 6.75 -8.85 -2.38
N LEU A 143 7.76 -8.66 -3.23
CA LEU A 143 8.59 -9.75 -3.76
C LEU A 143 9.28 -10.52 -2.64
N ARG A 144 9.94 -9.81 -1.71
CA ARG A 144 10.58 -10.43 -0.55
C ARG A 144 9.56 -11.14 0.34
N GLY A 145 8.37 -10.57 0.49
CA GLY A 145 7.27 -11.16 1.25
C GLY A 145 6.80 -12.47 0.66
N ALA A 146 6.57 -12.49 -0.64
CA ALA A 146 6.11 -13.67 -1.36
C ALA A 146 7.18 -14.79 -1.37
N LEU A 147 8.45 -14.43 -1.50
CA LEU A 147 9.60 -15.34 -1.34
C LEU A 147 9.83 -15.81 0.11
N GLY A 148 9.13 -15.23 1.10
CA GLY A 148 9.29 -15.57 2.52
C GLY A 148 10.56 -15.00 3.17
N LEU A 149 11.21 -14.04 2.52
CA LEU A 149 12.42 -13.36 3.01
C LEU A 149 12.10 -12.16 3.93
N TYR A 150 10.88 -11.62 3.82
CA TYR A 150 10.46 -10.44 4.57
C TYR A 150 9.06 -10.61 5.17
N LEU A 151 8.96 -10.49 6.49
CA LEU A 151 7.75 -10.71 7.27
C LEU A 151 7.15 -9.42 7.84
N GLY A 152 7.86 -8.30 7.71
CA GLY A 152 7.45 -7.00 8.24
C GLY A 152 8.61 -6.25 8.89
N PHE A 153 8.36 -4.98 9.23
CA PHE A 153 9.33 -4.15 9.92
C PHE A 153 9.65 -4.75 11.30
N PHE A 154 10.94 -4.81 11.63
CA PHE A 154 11.47 -5.29 12.92
C PHE A 154 11.23 -6.78 13.24
N TYR A 155 10.84 -7.60 12.25
CA TYR A 155 10.74 -9.04 12.47
C TYR A 155 12.13 -9.70 12.52
N PRO A 156 12.47 -10.44 13.59
CA PRO A 156 13.80 -11.02 13.78
C PRO A 156 14.10 -12.18 12.81
N PHE A 157 13.08 -12.68 12.10
CA PHE A 157 13.20 -13.79 11.15
C PHE A 157 13.25 -13.33 9.68
N ASN A 158 13.41 -12.02 9.44
CA ASN A 158 13.69 -11.53 8.08
C ASN A 158 15.06 -12.04 7.63
N ASP A 159 15.15 -12.50 6.39
CA ASP A 159 16.43 -12.84 5.77
C ASP A 159 16.96 -11.65 4.97
N ASP A 160 17.68 -10.78 5.67
CA ASP A 160 18.33 -9.60 5.09
C ASP A 160 19.65 -9.94 4.37
N THR A 161 20.11 -11.20 4.44
CA THR A 161 21.34 -11.65 3.78
C THR A 161 21.08 -12.04 2.32
N THR A 162 19.92 -12.62 2.04
CA THR A 162 19.51 -12.97 0.68
C THR A 162 19.19 -11.71 -0.13
N ARG A 163 19.99 -11.50 -1.18
CA ARG A 163 19.79 -10.43 -2.15
C ARG A 163 18.86 -10.89 -3.26
N ILE A 164 17.83 -10.10 -3.54
CA ILE A 164 17.04 -10.23 -4.76
C ILE A 164 17.50 -9.18 -5.76
N ASN A 165 17.68 -9.58 -7.01
CA ASN A 165 17.92 -8.61 -8.08
C ASN A 165 16.58 -8.10 -8.59
N PHE A 166 16.28 -6.83 -8.36
CA PHE A 166 15.00 -6.22 -8.71
C PHE A 166 14.67 -6.36 -10.20
N ASP A 167 15.68 -6.19 -11.06
CA ASP A 167 15.51 -6.19 -12.50
C ASP A 167 15.23 -7.59 -13.08
N ASP A 168 15.44 -8.67 -12.30
CA ASP A 168 15.08 -10.04 -12.69
C ASP A 168 13.56 -10.29 -12.58
N TYR A 169 12.85 -9.48 -11.78
CA TYR A 169 11.42 -9.65 -11.49
C TYR A 169 10.55 -8.55 -12.08
N VAL A 170 11.13 -7.39 -12.42
CA VAL A 170 10.38 -6.18 -12.72
C VAL A 170 10.76 -5.63 -14.09
N THR A 171 9.76 -5.51 -14.96
CA THR A 171 9.88 -4.77 -16.21
C THR A 171 9.60 -3.29 -15.95
N ILE A 172 10.53 -2.42 -16.37
CA ILE A 172 10.37 -0.97 -16.24
C ILE A 172 10.23 -0.35 -17.63
N ILE A 173 9.09 0.29 -17.87
CA ILE A 173 8.86 1.13 -19.05
C ILE A 173 9.07 2.58 -18.63
N ALA A 174 9.95 3.33 -19.31
CA ALA A 174 10.26 4.70 -18.91
C ALA A 174 10.35 5.67 -20.10
N GLY A 175 10.29 6.96 -19.81
CA GLY A 175 10.52 8.01 -20.79
C GLY A 175 9.34 8.20 -21.74
N LYS A 176 9.62 8.36 -23.04
CA LYS A 176 8.59 8.71 -24.03
C LYS A 176 7.47 7.66 -24.09
N HIS A 177 7.84 6.37 -24.08
CA HIS A 177 6.86 5.30 -24.18
C HIS A 177 5.89 5.27 -22.98
N ALA A 178 6.41 5.44 -21.77
CA ALA A 178 5.59 5.52 -20.55
C ALA A 178 4.63 6.73 -20.59
N ARG A 179 5.10 7.88 -21.10
CA ARG A 179 4.27 9.09 -21.22
C ARG A 179 3.16 8.93 -22.24
N ASP A 180 3.50 8.39 -23.41
CA ASP A 180 2.56 8.24 -24.52
C ASP A 180 1.46 7.23 -24.20
N MET A 181 1.79 6.11 -23.53
CA MET A 181 0.83 5.04 -23.23
C MET A 181 0.08 5.23 -21.91
N PHE A 182 0.75 5.75 -20.88
CA PHE A 182 0.24 5.72 -19.49
C PHE A 182 0.19 7.09 -18.83
N ASN A 183 0.57 8.17 -19.53
CA ASN A 183 0.71 9.51 -18.94
C ASN A 183 1.65 9.55 -17.72
N ALA A 184 2.62 8.64 -17.66
CA ALA A 184 3.55 8.43 -16.55
C ALA A 184 5.01 8.69 -16.98
N ASP A 185 5.89 8.98 -16.02
CA ASP A 185 7.34 9.05 -16.29
C ASP A 185 7.97 7.66 -16.35
N SER A 186 7.46 6.75 -15.53
CA SER A 186 7.81 5.33 -15.55
C SER A 186 6.65 4.46 -15.09
N VAL A 187 6.56 3.26 -15.66
CA VAL A 187 5.64 2.19 -15.25
C VAL A 187 6.46 0.97 -14.88
N TYR A 188 6.12 0.35 -13.75
CA TYR A 188 6.75 -0.87 -13.26
C TYR A 188 5.71 -1.99 -13.36
N LEU A 189 6.08 -3.10 -14.00
CA LEU A 189 5.26 -4.29 -14.18
C LEU A 189 6.00 -5.49 -13.60
N TYR A 190 5.32 -6.33 -12.83
CA TYR A 190 5.92 -7.52 -12.23
C TYR A 190 4.87 -8.56 -11.89
N ASP A 191 5.31 -9.81 -11.87
CA ASP A 191 4.52 -10.93 -11.39
C ASP A 191 4.98 -11.28 -9.98
N LEU A 192 4.03 -11.53 -9.09
CA LEU A 192 4.35 -11.96 -7.74
C LEU A 192 4.72 -13.45 -7.74
N PRO A 193 5.92 -13.84 -7.29
CA PRO A 193 6.26 -15.25 -7.15
C PRO A 193 5.37 -15.89 -6.08
N HIS A 194 4.98 -17.16 -6.25
CA HIS A 194 4.11 -17.85 -5.29
C HIS A 194 2.80 -17.10 -5.00
N ALA A 195 2.18 -16.54 -6.04
CA ALA A 195 0.92 -15.79 -5.94
C ALA A 195 -0.24 -16.60 -5.36
N ASP A 196 -0.17 -17.94 -5.38
CA ASP A 196 -1.11 -18.83 -4.70
C ASP A 196 -1.14 -18.61 -3.18
N SER A 197 -0.06 -18.06 -2.62
CA SER A 197 0.12 -17.79 -1.19
C SER A 197 -0.34 -16.40 -0.71
N VAL A 198 -0.79 -15.53 -1.63
CA VAL A 198 -1.37 -14.23 -1.27
C VAL A 198 -2.66 -14.41 -0.47
N TYR A 199 -3.09 -13.34 0.21
CA TYR A 199 -4.23 -13.44 1.13
C TYR A 199 -5.01 -12.13 1.23
N PHE A 200 -6.33 -12.24 1.11
CA PHE A 200 -7.28 -11.19 1.50
C PHE A 200 -7.76 -11.39 2.92
N PHE A 201 -7.95 -10.29 3.64
CA PHE A 201 -8.59 -10.31 4.96
C PHE A 201 -10.12 -10.40 4.89
N ASP A 202 -10.70 -10.11 3.72
CA ASP A 202 -12.10 -10.39 3.43
C ASP A 202 -12.28 -11.88 3.08
N GLU A 203 -13.13 -12.59 3.82
CA GLU A 203 -13.32 -14.04 3.66
C GLU A 203 -13.97 -14.41 2.32
N SER A 204 -14.85 -13.55 1.79
CA SER A 204 -15.55 -13.81 0.54
C SER A 204 -14.59 -13.72 -0.65
N LEU A 205 -13.73 -12.70 -0.65
CA LEU A 205 -12.68 -12.51 -1.64
C LEU A 205 -11.61 -13.58 -1.52
N GLU A 206 -11.19 -13.95 -0.31
CA GLU A 206 -10.20 -15.02 -0.13
C GLU A 206 -10.72 -16.38 -0.63
N LYS A 207 -12.01 -16.68 -0.40
CA LYS A 207 -12.65 -17.89 -0.94
C LYS A 207 -12.68 -17.86 -2.47
N MET A 208 -13.01 -16.71 -3.05
CA MET A 208 -13.06 -16.52 -4.50
C MET A 208 -11.67 -16.68 -5.13
N ARG A 209 -10.66 -15.99 -4.57
CA ARG A 209 -9.26 -16.05 -4.99
C ARG A 209 -8.73 -17.48 -5.04
N LYS A 210 -8.86 -18.24 -3.94
CA LYS A 210 -8.39 -19.63 -3.87
C LYS A 210 -9.01 -20.55 -4.92
N GLY A 211 -10.24 -20.26 -5.35
CA GLY A 211 -10.95 -21.06 -6.33
C GLY A 211 -10.56 -20.75 -7.77
N LYS A 212 -10.27 -19.48 -8.10
CA LYS A 212 -10.22 -19.01 -9.50
C LYS A 212 -9.03 -18.15 -9.87
N TYR A 213 -8.41 -17.45 -8.91
CA TYR A 213 -7.38 -16.43 -9.18
C TYR A 213 -6.07 -16.75 -8.44
N PRO A 214 -5.29 -17.75 -8.92
CA PRO A 214 -4.06 -18.18 -8.27
C PRO A 214 -2.82 -17.35 -8.64
N TYR A 215 -2.93 -16.46 -9.63
CA TYR A 215 -1.86 -15.58 -10.08
C TYR A 215 -2.12 -14.15 -9.65
N CYS A 216 -1.06 -13.35 -9.50
CA CYS A 216 -1.17 -11.94 -9.16
C CYS A 216 0.00 -11.19 -9.80
N SER A 217 -0.36 -10.21 -10.62
CA SER A 217 0.56 -9.27 -11.23
C SER A 217 0.30 -7.88 -10.66
N GLY A 218 1.31 -7.02 -10.69
CA GLY A 218 1.20 -5.65 -10.21
C GLY A 218 1.73 -4.65 -11.23
N MET A 219 1.06 -3.51 -11.30
CA MET A 219 1.50 -2.35 -12.07
C MET A 219 1.57 -1.12 -11.17
N PHE A 220 2.73 -0.46 -11.14
CA PHE A 220 2.88 0.86 -10.51
C PHE A 220 3.11 1.92 -11.58
N THR A 221 2.36 3.00 -11.53
CA THR A 221 2.53 4.17 -12.40
C THR A 221 3.11 5.32 -11.59
N TYR A 222 4.30 5.77 -12.00
CA TYR A 222 5.03 6.85 -11.34
C TYR A 222 5.13 8.06 -12.27
N LYS A 223 4.85 9.23 -11.70
CA LYS A 223 5.07 10.53 -12.31
C LYS A 223 5.71 11.45 -11.28
N ARG A 224 6.75 12.16 -11.68
CA ARG A 224 7.50 13.05 -10.79
C ARG A 224 6.55 14.08 -10.19
N ASP A 225 6.73 14.33 -8.89
CA ASP A 225 5.96 15.28 -8.09
C ASP A 225 4.45 14.99 -8.03
N ARG A 226 4.05 13.74 -8.30
CA ARG A 226 2.67 13.26 -8.21
C ARG A 226 2.58 12.01 -7.34
N ALA A 227 1.37 11.69 -6.92
CA ALA A 227 1.07 10.45 -6.23
C ALA A 227 1.35 9.25 -7.14
N THR A 228 1.90 8.18 -6.58
CA THR A 228 2.06 6.91 -7.30
C THR A 228 0.75 6.12 -7.17
N MET A 229 0.21 5.67 -8.30
CA MET A 229 -0.92 4.74 -8.32
C MET A 229 -0.42 3.32 -8.57
N ASP A 230 -1.08 2.36 -7.95
CA ASP A 230 -0.86 0.95 -8.23
C ASP A 230 -2.14 0.15 -8.40
N VAL A 231 -2.02 -0.91 -9.18
CA VAL A 231 -3.11 -1.81 -9.57
C VAL A 231 -2.60 -3.24 -9.50
N LYS A 232 -3.43 -4.17 -9.00
CA LYS A 232 -3.21 -5.62 -9.09
C LYS A 232 -4.19 -6.25 -10.06
N PHE A 233 -3.78 -7.33 -10.71
CA PHE A 233 -4.62 -8.10 -11.64
C PHE A 233 -4.15 -9.55 -11.78
#